data_AF-A0A9X5IBI3-F1
#
_entry.id   AF-A0A9X5IBI3-F1
#
_cell.length_a   1.000
_cell.length_b   1.000
_cell.length_c   1.000
_cell.angle_alpha   90.00
_cell.angle_beta   90.00
_cell.angle_gamma   90.00
#
_symmetry.space_group_name_H-M   'P 1'
#
loop_
_entity.id
_entity.type
_entity.pdbx_description
1 polymer ?
#
loop_
_entity_poly.entity_id
_entity_poly.type
_entity_poly.pdbx_seq_one_letter_code
_entity_poly.pdbx_strand_id
1 'polypeptide(L)'
;MRKILFLLIPLALSGCDWGIKLDDSARNVRTAWNGDVGSCRDQGKITVSVTSRIGPVDRNDLKVRDELEVMARNEAAKMGADTVKPLGEPNNGSQDWGAYTCGSRNLTPTRSDTPPPPPASTTPQGGFETVPLKN
;
A
#
# COMPACT_ATOMS: atom_id res chain seq x y z
N MET A 1 15.21 37.25 24.04
CA MET A 1 15.56 35.85 24.41
C MET A 1 14.85 34.91 23.45
N ARG A 2 15.61 34.17 22.64
CA ARG A 2 15.14 33.38 21.51
C ARG A 2 14.69 32.01 22.04
N LYS A 3 13.37 31.81 22.19
CA LYS A 3 12.79 30.53 22.61
C LYS A 3 12.88 29.54 21.45
N ILE A 4 13.95 28.73 21.42
CA ILE A 4 14.05 27.60 20.51
C ILE A 4 13.21 26.48 21.13
N LEU A 5 11.99 26.34 20.64
CA LEU A 5 11.12 25.21 20.95
C LEU A 5 11.62 24.03 20.12
N PHE A 6 12.47 23.18 20.70
CA PHE A 6 12.81 21.89 20.12
C PHE A 6 11.56 21.00 20.19
N LEU A 7 10.83 20.95 19.07
CA LEU A 7 9.73 20.03 18.87
C LEU A 7 10.33 18.64 18.64
N LEU A 8 10.50 17.89 19.72
CA LEU A 8 10.80 16.46 19.70
C LEU A 8 9.58 15.74 19.11
N ILE A 9 9.63 15.47 17.82
CA ILE A 9 8.72 14.55 17.14
C ILE A 9 8.99 13.16 17.75
N PRO A 10 8.00 12.53 18.40
CA PRO A 10 8.19 11.20 18.94
C PRO A 10 8.35 10.22 17.76
N LEU A 11 9.53 9.60 17.70
CA LEU A 11 9.82 8.48 16.82
C LEU A 11 8.91 7.32 17.26
N ALA A 12 7.86 7.04 16.48
CA ALA A 12 6.95 5.94 16.75
C ALA A 12 7.69 4.60 16.53
N LEU A 13 8.19 4.01 17.61
CA LEU A 13 8.72 2.65 17.64
C LEU A 13 7.53 1.66 17.63
N SER A 14 7.07 1.27 16.44
CA SER A 14 6.14 0.15 16.26
C SER A 14 6.92 -1.17 16.16
N GLY A 15 7.41 -1.66 17.30
CA GLY A 15 8.01 -2.98 17.42
C GLY A 15 6.98 -4.05 17.83
N CYS A 16 6.32 -4.68 16.86
CA CYS A 16 5.68 -6.00 17.00
C CYS A 16 5.89 -6.76 15.68
N ASP A 17 6.86 -7.67 15.67
CA ASP A 17 7.53 -8.21 14.48
C ASP A 17 6.74 -9.23 13.64
N TRP A 18 5.41 -9.26 13.75
CA TRP A 18 4.57 -10.20 12.99
C TRP A 18 3.27 -9.53 12.54
N GLY A 19 3.23 -9.10 11.28
CA GLY A 19 2.00 -8.66 10.61
C GLY A 19 1.71 -7.18 10.76
N ILE A 20 2.47 -6.35 10.03
CA ILE A 20 2.14 -4.94 9.85
C ILE A 20 0.77 -4.87 9.19
N LYS A 21 -0.21 -4.35 9.93
CA LYS A 21 -1.59 -4.19 9.46
C LYS A 21 -1.73 -2.79 8.86
N LEU A 22 -2.48 -2.72 7.76
CA LEU A 22 -2.90 -1.44 7.23
C LEU A 22 -3.90 -0.80 8.20
N ASP A 23 -3.63 0.43 8.60
CA ASP A 23 -4.52 1.21 9.45
C ASP A 23 -5.78 1.63 8.64
N ASP A 24 -6.91 1.81 9.32
CA ASP A 24 -8.14 2.24 8.68
C ASP A 24 -7.99 3.62 8.00
N SER A 25 -7.18 4.50 8.59
CA SER A 25 -6.82 5.80 8.00
C SER A 25 -5.99 5.66 6.72
N ALA A 26 -5.24 4.57 6.57
CA ALA A 26 -4.35 4.31 5.44
C ALA A 26 -5.02 3.59 4.26
N ARG A 27 -6.28 3.17 4.41
CA ARG A 27 -7.05 2.46 3.36
C ARG A 27 -7.13 3.24 2.05
N ASN A 28 -7.21 4.56 2.14
CA ASN A 28 -7.30 5.45 0.97
C ASN A 28 -5.94 5.94 0.47
N VAL A 29 -4.85 5.62 1.17
CA VAL A 29 -3.49 5.97 0.72
C VAL A 29 -3.09 5.01 -0.38
N ARG A 30 -2.69 5.54 -1.54
CA ARG A 30 -2.28 4.76 -2.72
C ARG A 30 -0.78 4.72 -2.88
N THR A 31 -0.29 3.69 -3.54
CA THR A 31 1.15 3.53 -3.82
C THR A 31 1.44 3.82 -5.29
N ALA A 32 2.21 4.86 -5.57
CA ALA A 32 2.60 5.29 -6.92
C ALA A 32 3.90 4.60 -7.37
N TRP A 33 3.80 3.32 -7.74
CA TRP A 33 4.93 2.52 -8.21
C TRP A 33 5.50 2.98 -9.56
N ASN A 34 4.66 3.53 -10.43
CA ASN A 34 5.05 4.10 -11.72
C ASN A 34 5.72 5.48 -11.58
N GLY A 35 5.83 6.02 -10.37
CA GLY A 35 6.45 7.31 -10.09
C GLY A 35 5.61 8.53 -10.47
N ASP A 36 4.35 8.34 -10.87
CA ASP A 36 3.43 9.40 -11.29
C ASP A 36 2.87 10.17 -10.09
N VAL A 37 3.53 11.29 -9.77
CA VAL A 37 3.14 12.23 -8.72
C VAL A 37 3.26 13.69 -9.18
N GLY A 38 3.35 13.93 -10.49
CA GLY A 38 3.71 15.24 -11.06
C GLY A 38 2.67 16.34 -10.82
N SER A 39 1.40 15.98 -10.62
CA SER A 39 0.31 16.91 -10.28
C SER A 39 0.01 16.97 -8.78
N CYS A 40 0.79 16.26 -7.95
CA CYS A 40 0.51 16.12 -6.53
C CYS A 40 1.28 17.15 -5.70
N ARG A 41 0.69 17.54 -4.57
CA ARG A 41 1.38 18.35 -3.58
C ARG A 41 2.30 17.48 -2.73
N ASP A 42 3.57 17.82 -2.66
CA ASP A 42 4.54 17.19 -1.76
C ASP A 42 4.19 17.50 -0.28
N GLN A 43 4.07 16.45 0.54
CA GLN A 43 3.83 16.53 1.98
C GLN A 43 5.09 16.22 2.80
N GLY A 44 6.15 15.74 2.16
CA GLY A 44 7.44 15.44 2.76
C GLY A 44 7.91 14.01 2.52
N LYS A 45 8.99 13.66 3.22
CA LYS A 45 9.62 12.35 3.16
C LYS A 45 9.35 11.55 4.43
N ILE A 46 9.08 10.26 4.27
CA ILE A 46 8.88 9.29 5.33
C ILE A 46 9.96 8.21 5.18
N THR A 47 10.64 7.88 6.27
CA THR A 47 11.54 6.72 6.34
C THR A 47 10.87 5.67 7.19
N VAL A 48 10.68 4.48 6.62
CA VAL A 48 10.06 3.34 7.30
C VAL A 48 11.06 2.21 7.44
N SER A 49 10.96 1.47 8.54
CA SER A 49 11.86 0.35 8.81
C SER A 49 11.10 -0.82 9.39
N VAL A 50 11.37 -2.00 8.86
CA VAL A 50 10.88 -3.28 9.33
C VAL A 50 12.08 -4.19 9.63
N THR A 51 11.89 -5.20 10.47
CA THR A 51 12.94 -6.18 10.69
C THR A 51 13.15 -7.00 9.43
N SER A 52 14.37 -6.97 8.90
CA SER A 52 14.78 -7.72 7.70
C SER A 52 15.53 -9.01 8.02
N ARG A 53 16.04 -9.17 9.26
CA ARG A 53 16.88 -10.30 9.66
C ARG A 53 16.59 -10.72 11.09
N ILE A 54 16.56 -12.02 11.34
CA ILE A 54 16.43 -12.60 12.68
C ILE A 54 17.65 -13.49 12.91
N GLY A 55 18.59 -13.01 13.73
CA GLY A 55 19.86 -13.70 13.96
C GLY A 55 20.69 -13.81 12.67
N PRO A 56 21.15 -15.01 12.27
CA PRO A 56 21.90 -15.21 11.03
C PRO A 56 21.01 -15.41 9.79
N VAL A 57 19.67 -15.37 9.92
CA VAL A 57 18.74 -15.69 8.84
C VAL A 57 18.05 -14.43 8.34
N ASP A 58 18.15 -14.19 7.03
CA ASP A 58 17.41 -13.14 6.34
C ASP A 58 15.93 -13.50 6.18
N ARG A 59 15.05 -12.52 6.43
CA ARG A 59 13.62 -12.65 6.16
C ARG A 59 13.39 -12.53 4.65
N ASN A 60 12.26 -13.03 4.18
CA ASN A 60 11.90 -12.95 2.76
C ASN A 60 11.76 -11.48 2.30
N ASP A 61 12.58 -11.08 1.34
CA ASP A 61 12.62 -9.70 0.82
C ASP A 61 11.29 -9.23 0.23
N LEU A 62 10.51 -10.12 -0.40
CA LEU A 62 9.18 -9.76 -0.92
C LEU A 62 8.26 -9.37 0.24
N LYS A 63 8.30 -10.13 1.33
CA LYS A 63 7.50 -9.84 2.52
C LYS A 63 7.95 -8.55 3.21
N VAL A 64 9.25 -8.32 3.30
CA VAL A 64 9.84 -7.08 3.82
C VAL A 64 9.36 -5.87 3.02
N ARG A 65 9.30 -5.97 1.69
CA ARG A 65 8.79 -4.91 0.80
C ARG A 65 7.32 -4.61 1.00
N ASP A 66 6.49 -5.65 1.08
CA ASP A 66 5.05 -5.49 1.35
C ASP A 66 4.81 -4.82 2.71
N GLU A 67 5.57 -5.22 3.73
CA GLU A 67 5.50 -4.66 5.07
C GLU A 67 5.96 -3.18 5.11
N LEU A 68 7.00 -2.84 4.35
CA LEU A 68 7.45 -1.45 4.17
C LEU A 68 6.41 -0.59 3.47
N GLU A 69 5.75 -1.10 2.43
CA GLU A 69 4.66 -0.38 1.76
C GLU A 69 3.52 -0.08 2.75
N VAL A 70 3.07 -1.09 3.50
CA VAL A 70 1.99 -0.91 4.49
C VAL A 70 2.39 0.11 5.55
N MET A 71 3.63 0.04 6.05
CA MET A 71 4.13 1.03 7.02
C MET A 71 4.18 2.44 6.41
N ALA A 72 4.65 2.59 5.17
CA ALA A 72 4.70 3.88 4.50
C ALA A 72 3.31 4.49 4.34
N ARG A 73 2.31 3.69 3.97
CA ARG A 73 0.92 4.12 3.86
C ARG A 73 0.34 4.55 5.20
N ASN A 74 0.65 3.83 6.28
CA ASN A 74 0.23 4.18 7.63
C ASN A 74 0.83 5.51 8.09
N GLU A 75 2.12 5.74 7.85
CA GLU A 75 2.75 7.00 8.20
C GLU A 75 2.23 8.17 7.34
N ALA A 76 1.99 7.93 6.05
CA ALA A 76 1.41 8.94 5.16
C ALA A 76 0.00 9.36 5.58
N ALA A 77 -0.83 8.42 6.04
CA ALA A 77 -2.15 8.72 6.56
C ALA A 77 -2.09 9.66 7.78
N LYS A 78 -1.13 9.46 8.70
CA LYS A 78 -0.91 10.34 9.86
C LYS A 78 -0.52 11.76 9.45
N MET A 79 0.13 11.91 8.29
CA MET A 79 0.53 13.20 7.72
C MET A 79 -0.56 13.85 6.84
N GLY A 80 -1.69 13.17 6.61
CA GLY A 80 -2.73 13.65 5.69
C GLY A 80 -2.37 13.53 4.20
N ALA A 81 -1.38 12.70 3.86
CA ALA A 81 -1.07 12.34 2.48
C ALA A 81 -2.02 11.25 1.98
N ASP A 82 -2.34 11.26 0.68
CA ASP A 82 -3.21 10.27 0.02
C ASP A 82 -2.43 9.33 -0.91
N THR A 83 -1.14 9.61 -1.11
CA THR A 83 -0.29 8.88 -2.05
C THR A 83 1.12 8.76 -1.49
N VAL A 84 1.73 7.58 -1.61
CA VAL A 84 3.13 7.32 -1.29
C VAL A 84 3.88 6.83 -2.52
N LYS A 85 5.15 7.22 -2.64
CA LYS A 85 6.03 6.80 -3.73
C LYS A 85 7.38 6.34 -3.15
N PRO A 86 7.91 5.17 -3.54
CA PRO A 86 9.23 4.76 -3.12
C PRO A 86 10.29 5.69 -3.74
N LEU A 87 11.27 6.13 -2.94
CA LEU A 87 12.38 6.97 -3.40
C LEU A 87 13.63 6.17 -3.77
N GLY A 88 13.65 4.88 -3.43
CA GLY A 88 14.74 3.97 -3.73
C GLY A 88 14.36 2.54 -3.36
N GLU A 89 15.31 1.63 -3.55
CA GLU A 89 15.17 0.24 -3.13
C GLU A 89 15.29 0.10 -1.60
N PRO A 90 14.63 -0.90 -1.00
CA PRO A 90 14.84 -1.23 0.41
C PRO A 90 16.30 -1.59 0.69
N ASN A 91 16.82 -1.12 1.81
CA ASN A 91 18.15 -1.44 2.30
C ASN A 91 18.04 -1.88 3.78
N ASN A 92 18.47 -3.11 4.07
CA ASN A 92 18.44 -3.67 5.43
C ASN A 92 17.07 -3.56 6.13
N GLY A 93 15.98 -3.67 5.37
CA GLY A 93 14.62 -3.53 5.90
C GLY A 93 14.20 -2.08 6.14
N SER A 94 14.95 -1.10 5.66
CA SER A 94 14.57 0.32 5.69
C SER A 94 14.36 0.83 4.28
N GLN A 95 13.40 1.74 4.09
CA GLN A 95 13.15 2.38 2.80
C GLN A 95 12.62 3.81 2.97
N ASP A 96 13.10 4.70 2.10
CA ASP A 96 12.61 6.08 2.00
C ASP A 96 11.43 6.16 1.02
N TRP A 97 10.39 6.88 1.45
CA TRP A 97 9.16 7.12 0.71
C TRP A 97 8.85 8.62 0.67
N GLY A 98 8.40 9.10 -0.48
CA GLY A 98 7.78 10.42 -0.58
C GLY A 98 6.28 10.32 -0.30
N ALA A 99 5.76 11.26 0.47
CA ALA A 99 4.34 11.38 0.79
C ALA A 99 3.74 12.56 0.03
N TYR A 100 2.61 12.35 -0.62
CA TYR A 100 1.99 13.34 -1.49
C TYR A 100 0.48 13.40 -1.23
N THR A 101 -0.09 14.56 -1.51
CA THR A 101 -1.53 14.75 -1.66
C THR A 101 -1.83 15.04 -3.12
N CYS A 102 -2.27 14.01 -3.84
CA CYS A 102 -2.67 14.09 -5.23
C CYS A 102 -4.11 14.59 -5.40
N GLY A 103 -4.86 14.70 -4.31
CA GLY A 103 -6.25 15.09 -4.35
C GLY A 103 -7.05 14.04 -5.11
N SER A 104 -6.75 12.76 -4.85
CA SER A 104 -7.57 11.65 -5.31
C SER A 104 -8.99 11.93 -4.85
N ARG A 105 -9.77 12.52 -5.76
CA ARG A 105 -11.20 12.81 -5.67
C ARG A 105 -11.74 11.78 -4.75
N ASN A 106 -12.21 12.16 -3.56
CA ASN A 106 -12.72 11.23 -2.56
C ASN A 106 -13.49 10.15 -3.31
N LEU A 107 -12.84 9.01 -3.53
CA LEU A 107 -13.54 7.82 -3.97
C LEU A 107 -14.10 7.35 -2.66
N THR A 108 -15.11 8.10 -2.19
CA THR A 108 -16.18 7.55 -1.39
C THR A 108 -16.39 6.19 -2.00
N PRO A 109 -16.19 5.09 -1.25
CA PRO A 109 -16.50 3.79 -1.78
C PRO A 109 -17.97 3.91 -2.16
N THR A 110 -18.24 4.05 -3.46
CA THR A 110 -19.58 3.88 -3.98
C THR A 110 -19.85 2.43 -3.64
N ARG A 111 -20.45 2.20 -2.47
CA ARG A 111 -21.38 1.09 -2.34
C ARG A 111 -22.37 1.38 -3.45
N SER A 112 -22.18 0.70 -4.57
CA SER A 112 -23.19 0.64 -5.59
C SER A 112 -24.37 -0.04 -4.91
N ASP A 113 -25.27 0.74 -4.30
CA ASP A 113 -26.57 0.28 -3.80
C ASP A 113 -27.51 -0.10 -4.96
N THR A 114 -26.95 -0.35 -6.16
CA THR A 114 -27.66 -0.94 -7.28
C THR A 114 -27.69 -2.45 -7.06
N PRO A 115 -28.87 -3.08 -6.89
CA PRO A 115 -28.98 -4.53 -6.87
C PRO A 115 -28.32 -5.10 -8.12
N PRO A 116 -27.53 -6.18 -8.02
CA PRO A 116 -27.00 -6.85 -9.19
C PRO A 116 -28.17 -7.26 -10.10
N PRO A 117 -28.08 -7.03 -11.42
CA PRO A 117 -29.10 -7.53 -12.35
C PRO A 117 -29.21 -9.05 -12.20
N PRO A 118 -30.42 -9.62 -12.32
CA PRO A 118 -30.61 -11.07 -12.23
C PRO A 118 -29.71 -11.78 -13.23
N PRO A 119 -29.16 -12.97 -12.88
CA PRO A 119 -28.29 -13.71 -13.77
C PRO A 119 -29.04 -14.04 -15.06
N ALA A 120 -28.55 -13.52 -16.19
CA ALA A 120 -29.01 -13.91 -17.51
C ALA A 120 -28.61 -15.37 -17.73
N SER A 121 -29.60 -16.26 -17.82
CA SER A 121 -29.44 -17.64 -18.25
C SER A 121 -29.08 -17.67 -19.74
N THR A 122 -27.80 -17.49 -20.05
CA THR A 122 -27.29 -17.76 -21.40
C THR A 122 -26.96 -19.24 -21.50
N THR A 123 -27.91 -20.02 -22.01
CA THR A 123 -27.68 -21.40 -22.43
C THR A 123 -26.71 -21.41 -23.61
N PRO A 124 -25.51 -22.03 -23.53
CA PRO A 124 -24.71 -22.28 -24.71
C PRO A 124 -25.27 -23.53 -25.40
N GLN A 125 -26.10 -23.33 -26.42
CA GLN A 125 -26.37 -24.37 -27.42
C GLN A 125 -25.13 -24.46 -28.32
N GLY A 126 -24.17 -25.28 -27.91
CA GLY A 126 -22.97 -25.56 -28.69
C GLY A 126 -22.54 -26.99 -28.43
N GLY A 127 -23.02 -27.90 -29.27
CA GLY A 127 -22.69 -29.32 -29.19
C GLY A 127 -21.18 -29.54 -29.28
N PHE A 128 -20.65 -30.26 -28.30
CA PHE A 128 -19.36 -30.92 -28.43
C PHE A 128 -19.64 -32.33 -28.95
N GLU A 129 -19.38 -32.57 -30.23
CA GLU A 129 -19.38 -33.91 -30.78
C GLU A 129 -18.05 -34.57 -30.41
N THR A 130 -18.09 -35.55 -29.51
CA THR A 130 -16.91 -36.32 -29.13
C THR A 130 -16.71 -37.46 -30.13
N VAL A 131 -15.60 -37.40 -30.87
CA VAL A 131 -15.19 -38.47 -31.78
C VAL A 131 -14.53 -39.60 -30.96
N PRO A 132 -14.93 -40.88 -31.11
CA PRO A 132 -14.31 -41.96 -30.35
C PRO A 132 -12.95 -42.33 -30.94
N LEU A 133 -11.92 -42.31 -30.10
CA LEU A 133 -10.61 -42.90 -30.38
C LEU A 133 -10.76 -44.43 -30.49
N LYS A 134 -10.51 -44.96 -31.68
CA LYS A 134 -10.50 -46.40 -31.99
C LYS A 134 -9.14 -46.98 -31.56
N ASN A 135 -9.17 -47.93 -30.62
CA ASN A 135 -8.07 -48.85 -30.34
C ASN A 135 -8.00 -49.95 -31.40
#